data_AF-A0A936GFG9-F1
#
_entry.id   AF-A0A936GFG9-F1
#
_cell.length_a   1.000
_cell.length_b   1.000
_cell.length_c   1.000
_cell.angle_alpha   90.00
_cell.angle_beta   90.00
_cell.angle_gamma   90.00
#
_symmetry.space_group_name_H-M   'P 1'
#
loop_
_entity.id
_entity.type
_entity.pdbx_description
1 polymer ?
#
loop_
_entity_poly.entity_id
_entity_poly.type
_entity_poly.pdbx_seq_one_letter_code
_entity_poly.pdbx_strand_id
1 'polypeptide(L)' 'MALDSVPEHFKIVLNMAILDGMKHKEISDLLGIAEETSRSRLTRAKQLFRTALIGQTELLETANHKQ' A
#
# COMPACT_ATOMS: atom_id res chain seq x y z
N MET A 1 -14.32 9.05 8.09
CA MET A 1 -13.14 8.65 8.90
C MET A 1 -11.91 8.71 7.99
N ALA A 2 -10.69 8.94 8.50
CA ALA A 2 -9.46 9.14 7.69
C ALA A 2 -9.09 8.00 6.71
N LEU A 3 -9.84 6.89 6.72
CA LEU A 3 -9.73 5.76 5.79
C LEU A 3 -10.57 5.91 4.51
N ASP A 4 -11.53 6.83 4.44
CA ASP A 4 -12.39 7.03 3.26
C ASP A 4 -11.61 7.57 2.06
N SER A 5 -10.50 8.25 2.31
CA SER A 5 -9.65 8.87 1.27
C SER A 5 -8.72 7.87 0.57
N VAL A 6 -8.61 6.64 1.05
CA VAL A 6 -7.79 5.59 0.40
C VAL A 6 -8.70 4.73 -0.47
N PRO A 7 -8.54 4.73 -1.80
CA PRO A 7 -9.31 3.88 -2.67
C PRO A 7 -9.19 2.40 -2.29
N GLU A 8 -10.30 1.69 -2.35
CA GLU A 8 -10.44 0.30 -1.86
C GLU A 8 -9.39 -0.65 -2.46
N HIS A 9 -9.11 -0.49 -3.76
CA HIS A 9 -8.12 -1.31 -4.46
C HIS A 9 -6.68 -1.15 -3.95
N PHE A 10 -6.35 -0.05 -3.26
CA PHE A 10 -5.06 0.12 -2.59
C PHE A 10 -5.05 -0.55 -1.21
N LYS A 11 -6.17 -0.47 -0.46
CA LYS A 11 -6.31 -1.12 0.86
C LYS A 11 -6.19 -2.64 0.75
N ILE A 12 -6.88 -3.23 -0.22
CA ILE A 12 -6.88 -4.69 -0.43
C ILE A 12 -5.45 -5.19 -0.67
N VAL A 13 -4.71 -4.55 -1.59
CA VAL A 13 -3.32 -4.93 -1.89
C VAL A 13 -2.40 -4.73 -0.68
N LEU A 14 -2.61 -3.66 0.11
CA LEU A 14 -1.84 -3.40 1.32
C LEU A 14 -2.06 -4.48 2.39
N ASN A 15 -3.31 -4.85 2.64
CA ASN A 15 -3.68 -5.88 3.61
C ASN A 15 -3.09 -7.24 3.21
N MET A 16 -3.31 -7.65 1.96
CA MET A 16 -2.79 -8.93 1.46
C MET A 16 -1.26 -9.02 1.52
N ALA A 17 -0.56 -7.92 1.20
CA ALA A 17 0.90 -7.93 1.20
C ALA A 17 1.51 -7.85 2.61
N ILE A 18 0.92 -7.08 3.54
CA ILE A 18 1.49 -6.83 4.87
C ILE A 18 0.92 -7.75 5.94
N LEU A 19 -0.40 -7.92 5.97
CA LEU A 19 -1.07 -8.74 6.98
C LEU A 19 -1.02 -10.22 6.61
N ASP A 20 -1.31 -10.54 5.35
CA ASP A 20 -1.36 -11.93 4.88
C ASP A 20 -0.01 -12.42 4.34
N GLY A 21 0.98 -11.52 4.20
CA GLY A 21 2.34 -11.85 3.76
C GLY A 21 2.44 -12.37 2.32
N MET A 22 1.42 -12.10 1.50
CA MET A 22 1.33 -12.62 0.13
C MET A 22 2.36 -11.96 -0.78
N LYS A 23 2.90 -12.75 -1.72
CA LYS A 23 3.80 -12.23 -2.76
C LYS A 23 3.00 -11.49 -3.83
N HIS A 24 3.64 -10.54 -4.51
CA HIS A 24 3.01 -9.76 -5.57
C HIS A 24 2.39 -10.62 -6.67
N LYS A 25 3.02 -11.74 -7.01
CA LYS A 25 2.49 -12.71 -7.97
C LYS A 25 1.16 -13.32 -7.52
N GLU A 26 1.04 -13.73 -6.26
CA GLU A 26 -0.19 -14.31 -5.71
C GLU A 26 -1.32 -13.27 -5.67
N ILE A 27 -0.98 -12.02 -5.34
CA ILE A 27 -1.92 -10.88 -5.38
C ILE A 27 -2.35 -10.58 -6.83
N SER A 28 -1.41 -10.65 -7.77
CA SER A 28 -1.64 -10.48 -9.21
C SER A 28 -2.67 -11.48 -9.72
N ASP A 29 -2.45 -12.76 -9.41
CA ASP A 29 -3.29 -13.87 -9.82
C ASP A 29 -4.69 -13.78 -9.18
N LEU A 30 -4.78 -13.42 -7.89
CA LEU A 30 -6.06 -13.32 -7.19
C LEU A 30 -6.93 -12.15 -7.68
N LEU A 31 -6.31 -11.01 -7.97
CA LEU A 31 -7.03 -9.78 -8.35
C LEU A 31 -7.16 -9.60 -9.86
N GLY A 32 -6.55 -10.48 -10.67
CA GLY A 32 -6.55 -10.37 -12.13
C GLY A 32 -5.87 -9.09 -12.64
N ILE A 33 -4.87 -8.60 -11.90
CA ILE A 33 -4.07 -7.42 -12.27
C ILE A 33 -2.66 -7.83 -12.65
N ALA A 34 -1.87 -6.94 -13.25
CA ALA A 34 -0.45 -7.19 -13.46
C ALA A 34 0.35 -7.11 -12.15
N GLU A 35 1.43 -7.87 -12.05
CA GLU A 35 2.28 -7.89 -10.86
C GLU A 35 2.91 -6.51 -10.58
N GLU A 36 3.24 -5.78 -11.64
CA GLU A 36 3.70 -4.39 -11.56
C GLU A 36 2.61 -3.43 -11.03
N THR A 37 1.35 -3.70 -11.36
CA THR A 37 0.20 -2.99 -10.76
C THR A 37 0.11 -3.30 -9.27
N SER A 38 0.32 -4.55 -8.84
CA SER A 38 0.37 -4.90 -7.41
C SER A 38 1.48 -4.13 -6.67
N ARG A 39 2.70 -4.11 -7.22
CA ARG A 39 3.83 -3.33 -6.66
C ARG A 39 3.53 -1.84 -6.53
N SER A 40 3.08 -1.22 -7.62
CA SER A 40 2.79 0.22 -7.63
C SER A 40 1.58 0.59 -6.76
N ARG A 41 0.58 -0.29 -6.66
CA ARG A 41 -0.53 -0.15 -5.70
C ARG A 41 -0.05 -0.25 -4.26
N LEU A 42 0.83 -1.18 -3.93
CA LEU A 42 1.38 -1.30 -2.58
C LEU A 42 2.17 -0.04 -2.18
N THR A 43 3.01 0.49 -3.09
CA THR A 43 3.78 1.70 -2.82
C THR A 43 2.86 2.91 -2.57
N ARG A 44 1.86 3.11 -3.43
CA ARG A 44 0.87 4.19 -3.24
C ARG A 44 0.03 3.98 -1.98
N ALA A 45 -0.39 2.75 -1.70
CA ALA A 45 -1.15 2.43 -0.49
C ALA A 45 -0.34 2.75 0.77
N LYS A 46 0.96 2.41 0.81
CA LYS A 46 1.85 2.77 1.91
C LYS A 46 2.02 4.28 2.07
N GLN A 47 2.12 5.02 0.96
CA GLN A 47 2.19 6.49 1.00
C GLN A 47 0.89 7.09 1.54
N LEU A 48 -0.26 6.68 1.01
CA LEU A 48 -1.57 7.15 1.46
C LEU A 48 -1.84 6.78 2.92
N PHE A 49 -1.47 5.56 3.32
CA PHE A 49 -1.58 5.10 4.71
C PHE A 49 -0.67 5.92 5.63
N ARG A 50 0.58 6.17 5.21
CA ARG A 50 1.48 7.09 5.93
C ARG A 50 0.88 8.49 6.00
N THR A 51 0.35 9.07 4.93
CA THR A 51 -0.28 10.39 4.97
C THR A 51 -1.52 10.42 5.87
N ALA A 52 -2.33 9.36 5.89
CA ALA A 52 -3.49 9.25 6.78
C ALA A 52 -3.09 9.10 8.26
N LEU A 53 -1.97 8.42 8.53
CA LEU A 53 -1.38 8.32 9.88
C LEU A 53 -0.62 9.59 10.28
N ILE A 54 0.10 10.21 9.35
CA ILE A 54 0.94 11.39 9.57
C ILE A 54 0.09 12.66 9.62
N GLY A 55 -1.08 12.67 8.99
CA GLY A 55 -2.15 13.62 9.29
C GLY A 55 -2.64 13.56 10.74
N GLN A 56 -2.25 12.52 11.51
CA GLN A 56 -2.38 12.46 12.97
C GLN A 56 -1.03 12.62 13.72
N THR A 57 0.11 12.55 13.03
CA THR A 57 1.46 12.64 13.61
C THR A 57 2.46 13.11 12.54
N GLU A 58 2.79 14.40 12.44
CA GLU A 58 3.69 15.01 11.41
C GLU A 58 5.13 14.41 11.25
N LEU A 59 5.50 13.26 11.82
CA LEU A 59 6.87 12.93 12.22
C LEU A 59 7.38 11.53 11.82
N LEU A 60 7.43 11.18 10.53
CA LEU A 60 8.32 10.08 10.10
C LEU A 60 9.02 10.46 8.79
N GLU A 61 9.94 11.41 8.94
CA GLU A 61 11.01 11.73 8.00
C GLU A 61 11.61 10.45 7.40
N THR A 62 12.01 10.53 6.13
CA THR A 62 13.15 9.77 5.58
C THR A 62 13.18 8.26 5.90
N ALA A 63 12.59 7.42 5.04
CA ALA A 63 12.93 6.01 5.01
C ALA A 63 13.24 5.56 3.57
N ASN A 64 14.45 5.96 3.14
CA ASN A 64 15.45 5.07 2.55
C ASN A 64 14.98 4.03 1.52
N HIS A 65 15.31 4.28 0.25
CA HIS A 65 16.50 3.73 -0.44
C HIS A 65 16.28 3.94 -1.96
N LYS A 66 16.83 4.98 -2.61
CA LYS A 66 18.17 5.02 -3.24
C LYS A 66 18.57 3.70 -3.92
N GLN A 67 18.38 3.60 -5.23
CA GLN A 67 19.47 3.55 -6.20
C GLN A 67 19.09 4.37 -7.43
#